data_AF-A0A2E3U8F7-F1
#
_entry.id   AF-A0A2E3U8F7-F1
#
_cell.length_a   1.000
_cell.length_b   1.000
_cell.length_c   1.000
_cell.angle_alpha   90.00
_cell.angle_beta   90.00
_cell.angle_gamma   90.00
#
_symmetry.space_group_name_H-M   'P 1'
#
loop_
_entity.id
_entity.type
_entity.pdbx_description
1 polymer ?
#
loop_
_entity_poly.entity_id
_entity_poly.type
_entity_poly.pdbx_seq_one_letter_code
_entity_poly.pdbx_strand_id
1 'polypeptide(L)'
;MATATTCPDRPLAAPHRLRAPHPLRALLASLCLFFAPAMAGAATPQFNYLLHCGGCHIEDGSGMANVVPDLNEDLGYFANFPEGRAYLVRVPGASHSPLSDADLAEVMNWMLRTFAAADAPEPYSEAEVTAHRHVRMNDAQAVRRQLLDLKARPDAETSSVSYGNESHGKASHDNMPMPQAAADPVSSAAPQPRPLPMPVSMPMPMPLSDAQQLALGEALFFDTSLSRFGNQACASCHDPGRAFADPRSLTSSAGGSIGSDGTSIGHRNAPALTYIATTPAFSLHDTTQTVQPTRRQANAAIVASPADRIRGGFFWDGREPTLAQQVLTPFINPGEMGLQDLSELAARVSDTARYQDIFGKQATHLPEPYVLGSIADSLAAYLRSDTFNTYDSRYDRFVRGELTPTTQEAVGMGLFFSPGFTNCASCHQATPTGYAPGEPFTNHRYENIGTPVNRALLANTDLGEQFRDAGLGHNPALTEAFEPADVNGRFKVPSLRNVAVSGPYMHNGAFADLDTVMRFYNHYNESGSSGQINPETGQPWAASNHPDGVATDKLSGGFPLSDRQLAALTAFLRMLTDQRYEHLLP
;
A
#
# COMPACT_ATOMS: atom_id res chain seq x y z
N MET A 1 -2.29 39.64 -52.77
CA MET A 1 -2.13 39.83 -51.31
C MET A 1 -1.83 38.46 -50.73
N ALA A 2 -0.74 38.14 -50.04
CA ALA A 2 0.50 38.83 -49.73
C ALA A 2 1.59 37.76 -49.48
N THR A 3 2.79 38.06 -49.98
CA THR A 3 4.15 37.58 -49.68
C THR A 3 4.43 36.65 -48.49
N ALA A 4 5.23 35.61 -48.71
CA ALA A 4 6.09 34.97 -47.71
C ALA A 4 7.50 34.71 -48.28
N THR A 5 8.48 35.26 -47.57
CA THR A 5 9.91 35.33 -47.88
C THR A 5 10.62 34.04 -47.45
N THR A 6 11.58 33.61 -48.25
CA THR A 6 12.44 32.43 -48.04
C THR A 6 13.51 32.68 -46.96
N CYS A 7 13.90 31.61 -46.25
CA CYS A 7 15.06 31.57 -45.35
C CYS A 7 16.03 30.46 -45.85
N PRO A 8 17.37 30.63 -45.79
CA PRO A 8 18.31 29.77 -46.51
C PRO A 8 18.92 28.64 -45.65
N ASP A 9 19.38 27.61 -46.37
CA ASP A 9 20.05 26.39 -45.90
C ASP A 9 21.29 26.60 -45.02
N ARG A 10 21.48 25.68 -44.06
CA ARG A 10 22.81 25.35 -43.49
C ARG A 10 22.98 23.84 -43.31
N PRO A 11 24.20 23.30 -43.49
CA PRO A 11 24.42 21.90 -43.84
C PRO A 11 24.62 20.96 -42.64
N LEU A 12 24.36 19.69 -42.91
CA LEU A 12 24.52 18.50 -42.07
C LEU A 12 25.93 18.35 -41.47
N ALA A 13 25.99 18.14 -40.15
CA ALA A 13 27.19 17.70 -39.43
C ALA A 13 27.13 16.20 -39.14
N ALA A 14 28.25 15.52 -39.41
CA ALA A 14 28.49 14.08 -39.32
C ALA A 14 28.46 13.53 -37.87
N PRO A 15 28.28 12.20 -37.66
CA PRO A 15 28.00 11.61 -36.35
C PRO A 15 29.23 11.55 -35.44
N HIS A 16 29.04 11.94 -34.18
CA HIS A 16 30.03 11.77 -33.12
C HIS A 16 30.19 10.29 -32.75
N ARG A 17 31.40 9.77 -32.94
CA ARG A 17 31.84 8.45 -32.48
C ARG A 17 31.88 8.40 -30.96
N LEU A 18 31.12 7.50 -30.36
CA LEU A 18 31.23 7.11 -28.95
C LEU A 18 32.61 6.44 -28.71
N ARG A 19 33.39 6.99 -27.78
CA ARG A 19 34.64 6.39 -27.28
C ARG A 19 34.30 5.31 -26.25
N ALA A 20 34.87 4.12 -26.41
CA ALA A 20 34.85 3.05 -25.41
C ALA A 20 35.62 3.45 -24.12
N PRO A 21 35.23 2.95 -22.94
CA PRO A 21 35.94 3.25 -21.69
C PRO A 21 37.19 2.36 -21.54
N HIS A 22 38.32 2.99 -21.20
CA HIS A 22 39.56 2.28 -20.85
C HIS A 22 39.50 1.75 -19.40
N PRO A 23 40.06 0.55 -19.11
CA PRO A 23 40.00 -0.08 -17.80
C PRO A 23 41.24 0.31 -16.98
N LEU A 24 41.15 1.33 -16.12
CA LEU A 24 42.23 1.58 -15.16
C LEU A 24 41.80 2.45 -13.96
N ARG A 25 40.78 2.01 -13.20
CA ARG A 25 40.51 2.50 -11.84
C ARG A 25 39.95 1.40 -10.94
N ALA A 26 40.71 0.32 -10.82
CA ALA A 26 40.56 -0.68 -9.76
C ALA A 26 41.87 -0.70 -8.98
N LEU A 27 42.01 0.21 -8.01
CA LEU A 27 42.87 0.11 -6.82
C LEU A 27 42.82 1.47 -6.10
N LEU A 28 42.08 1.55 -5.00
CA LEU A 28 42.13 2.50 -3.87
C LEU A 28 40.73 2.69 -3.26
N ALA A 29 40.18 1.61 -2.70
CA ALA A 29 39.06 1.66 -1.78
C ALA A 29 39.31 0.61 -0.68
N SER A 30 40.38 0.80 0.08
CA SER A 30 40.70 0.00 1.27
C SER A 30 41.63 0.81 2.17
N LEU A 31 41.07 1.81 2.86
CA LEU A 31 41.42 2.26 4.21
C LEU A 31 40.63 3.54 4.51
N CYS A 32 39.48 3.40 5.20
CA CYS A 32 38.87 4.42 6.08
C CYS A 32 37.70 3.76 6.81
N LEU A 33 38.04 2.78 7.65
CA LEU A 33 37.18 2.24 8.70
C LEU A 33 37.65 2.91 9.99
N PHE A 34 37.09 4.07 10.35
CA PHE A 34 37.10 4.57 11.74
C PHE A 34 35.91 5.52 11.96
N PHE A 35 34.97 5.03 12.79
CA PHE A 35 33.92 5.76 13.51
C PHE A 35 33.10 6.82 12.75
N ALA A 36 32.06 6.37 12.05
CA ALA A 36 30.82 7.13 12.09
C ALA A 36 30.15 6.83 13.45
N PRO A 37 29.87 7.81 14.31
CA PRO A 37 28.96 7.55 15.40
C PRO A 37 27.61 7.20 14.76
N ALA A 38 26.95 6.17 15.29
CA ALA A 38 25.53 5.95 15.07
C ALA A 38 24.77 7.17 15.64
N MET A 39 24.67 8.23 14.84
CA MET A 39 23.70 9.29 15.05
C MET A 39 22.47 8.92 14.24
N ALA A 40 21.81 7.83 14.65
CA ALA A 40 20.36 7.83 14.59
C ALA A 40 19.96 8.96 15.55
N GLY A 41 19.76 10.16 15.02
CA GLY A 41 19.39 11.31 15.84
C GLY A 41 18.12 10.93 16.59
N ALA A 42 18.21 10.83 17.93
CA ALA A 42 17.03 10.67 18.75
C ALA A 42 16.06 11.78 18.35
N ALA A 43 14.94 11.40 17.76
CA ALA A 43 13.94 12.35 17.33
C ALA A 43 13.56 13.24 18.52
N THR A 44 13.38 14.53 18.29
CA THR A 44 13.03 15.45 19.38
C THR A 44 11.72 14.99 20.03
N PRO A 45 11.52 15.25 21.34
CA PRO A 45 10.29 14.84 22.00
C PRO A 45 9.04 15.48 21.37
N GLN A 46 9.15 16.68 20.79
CA GLN A 46 8.09 17.27 19.97
C GLN A 46 7.78 16.43 18.72
N PHE A 47 8.80 15.96 18.02
CA PHE A 47 8.60 15.14 16.82
C PHE A 47 7.99 13.78 17.17
N ASN A 48 8.46 13.14 18.25
CA ASN A 48 7.87 11.90 18.76
C ASN A 48 6.42 12.10 19.21
N TYR A 49 6.09 13.26 19.80
CA TYR A 49 4.70 13.63 20.07
C TYR A 49 3.88 13.68 18.77
N LEU A 50 4.34 14.38 17.72
CA LEU A 50 3.58 14.47 16.47
C LEU A 50 3.38 13.11 15.81
N LEU A 51 4.37 12.23 15.87
CA LEU A 51 4.35 10.93 15.23
C LEU A 51 3.44 9.91 15.94
N HIS A 52 3.39 9.96 17.27
CA HIS A 52 2.73 8.94 18.09
C HIS A 52 1.49 9.43 18.83
N CYS A 53 1.36 10.74 19.02
CA CYS A 53 0.25 11.40 19.71
C CYS A 53 -0.50 12.39 18.80
N GLY A 54 0.16 12.92 17.77
CA GLY A 54 -0.31 13.95 16.84
C GLY A 54 -1.63 13.66 16.12
N GLY A 55 -1.96 12.37 15.97
CA GLY A 55 -3.24 11.95 15.40
C GLY A 55 -4.43 12.17 16.33
N CYS A 56 -4.22 12.15 17.65
CA CYS A 56 -5.26 12.32 18.67
C CYS A 56 -5.29 13.74 19.24
N HIS A 57 -4.10 14.29 19.46
CA HIS A 57 -3.88 15.64 19.92
C HIS A 57 -3.08 16.34 18.83
N ILE A 58 -3.67 17.33 18.18
CA ILE A 58 -2.97 18.03 17.09
C ILE A 58 -1.81 18.86 17.67
N GLU A 59 -1.03 19.53 16.81
CA GLU A 59 0.22 20.21 17.18
C GLU A 59 0.08 21.19 18.36
N ASP A 60 -1.07 21.86 18.49
CA ASP A 60 -1.36 22.84 19.56
C ASP A 60 -1.92 22.21 20.85
N GLY A 61 -2.01 20.89 20.93
CA GLY A 61 -2.53 20.15 22.08
C GLY A 61 -4.04 19.96 22.08
N SER A 62 -4.77 20.58 21.14
CA SER A 62 -6.21 20.39 21.02
C SER A 62 -6.54 18.93 20.72
N GLY A 63 -7.52 18.40 21.45
CA GLY A 63 -8.03 17.05 21.23
C GLY A 63 -9.13 17.00 20.17
N MET A 64 -9.43 15.80 19.67
CA MET A 64 -10.61 15.57 18.84
C MET A 64 -11.91 15.77 19.65
N ALA A 65 -12.74 16.70 19.19
CA ALA A 65 -13.98 17.07 19.86
C ALA A 65 -14.84 15.85 20.24
N ASN A 66 -15.29 15.81 21.50
CA ASN A 66 -16.15 14.75 22.09
C ASN A 66 -15.52 13.34 22.21
N VAL A 67 -14.26 13.16 21.84
CA VAL A 67 -13.59 11.84 21.84
C VAL A 67 -12.27 11.88 22.61
N VAL A 68 -11.41 12.85 22.29
CA VAL A 68 -10.09 13.03 22.91
C VAL A 68 -10.08 14.39 23.62
N PRO A 69 -9.78 14.45 24.92
CA PRO A 69 -9.72 15.72 25.66
C PRO A 69 -8.64 16.68 25.14
N ASP A 70 -8.84 17.98 25.34
CA ASP A 70 -7.81 18.99 25.08
C ASP A 70 -6.72 18.91 26.15
N LEU A 71 -5.45 18.84 25.72
CA LEU A 71 -4.31 18.82 26.64
C LEU A 71 -4.16 20.13 27.40
N ASN A 72 -4.61 21.25 26.81
CA ASN A 72 -4.51 22.58 27.42
C ASN A 72 -5.48 22.77 28.60
N GLU A 73 -6.44 21.86 28.81
CA GLU A 73 -7.45 22.00 29.89
C GLU A 73 -7.08 21.21 31.16
N ASP A 74 -6.73 19.93 31.01
CA ASP A 74 -6.63 19.01 32.15
C ASP A 74 -5.24 18.38 32.36
N LEU A 75 -4.31 18.54 31.41
CA LEU A 75 -3.00 17.88 31.50
C LEU A 75 -2.25 18.29 32.78
N GLY A 76 -2.18 19.60 33.05
CA GLY A 76 -1.48 20.10 34.23
C GLY A 76 -2.13 19.72 35.54
N TYR A 77 -3.46 19.65 35.58
CA TYR A 77 -4.17 19.15 36.75
C TYR A 77 -3.79 17.68 37.04
N PHE A 78 -3.91 16.78 36.05
CA PHE A 78 -3.59 15.36 36.27
C PHE A 78 -2.11 15.11 36.55
N ALA A 79 -1.20 15.95 36.03
CA ALA A 79 0.23 15.78 36.24
C ALA A 79 0.71 16.09 37.68
N ASN A 80 -0.15 16.69 38.52
CA ASN A 80 0.20 17.18 39.84
C ASN A 80 -0.10 16.22 41.01
N PHE A 81 -0.64 15.03 40.75
CA PHE A 81 -0.90 14.04 41.79
C PHE A 81 -0.72 12.60 41.30
N PRO A 82 -0.37 11.63 42.18
CA PRO A 82 0.08 10.30 41.77
C PRO A 82 -0.91 9.55 40.86
N GLU A 83 -2.20 9.61 41.19
CA GLU A 83 -3.28 8.94 40.45
C GLU A 83 -3.45 9.55 39.04
N GLY A 84 -3.46 10.88 38.95
CA GLY A 84 -3.52 11.57 37.66
C GLY A 84 -2.28 11.29 36.80
N ARG A 85 -1.11 11.19 37.43
CA ARG A 85 0.13 10.87 36.71
C ARG A 85 0.12 9.46 36.15
N ALA A 86 -0.29 8.48 36.95
CA ALA A 86 -0.47 7.10 36.51
C ALA A 86 -1.51 6.98 35.39
N TYR A 87 -2.59 7.77 35.44
CA TYR A 87 -3.58 7.84 34.37
C TYR A 87 -2.97 8.27 33.04
N LEU A 88 -2.19 9.37 33.03
CA LEU A 88 -1.56 9.90 31.82
C LEU A 88 -0.57 8.94 31.17
N VAL A 89 0.13 8.09 31.94
CA VAL A 89 1.01 7.04 31.39
C VAL A 89 0.21 5.87 30.81
N ARG A 90 -0.98 5.60 31.36
CA ARG A 90 -1.79 4.41 31.01
C ARG A 90 -2.76 4.64 29.87
N VAL A 91 -3.05 5.89 29.48
CA VAL A 91 -3.95 6.15 28.35
C VAL A 91 -3.45 5.41 27.10
N PRO A 92 -4.34 4.85 26.26
CA PRO A 92 -3.93 3.98 25.15
C PRO A 92 -2.88 4.59 24.21
N GLY A 93 -2.94 5.91 23.98
CA GLY A 93 -1.95 6.60 23.14
C GLY A 93 -0.52 6.59 23.71
N ALA A 94 -0.37 6.67 25.03
CA ALA A 94 0.93 6.58 25.69
C ALA A 94 1.36 5.11 25.85
N SER A 95 0.48 4.28 26.41
CA SER A 95 0.82 2.90 26.78
C SER A 95 1.09 1.98 25.59
N HIS A 96 0.40 2.17 24.46
CA HIS A 96 0.62 1.40 23.23
C HIS A 96 1.54 2.09 22.22
N SER A 97 2.14 3.24 22.54
CA SER A 97 3.11 3.86 21.64
C SER A 97 4.30 2.91 21.39
N PRO A 98 4.99 2.99 20.24
CA PRO A 98 6.18 2.18 19.98
C PRO A 98 7.45 2.76 20.65
N LEU A 99 7.34 3.90 21.34
CA LEU A 99 8.45 4.57 22.00
C LEU A 99 9.03 3.73 23.15
N SER A 100 10.33 3.87 23.42
CA SER A 100 10.89 3.36 24.67
C SER A 100 10.30 4.10 25.88
N ASP A 101 10.42 3.54 27.08
CA ASP A 101 9.94 4.23 28.30
C ASP A 101 10.67 5.54 28.55
N ALA A 102 11.97 5.60 28.21
CA ALA A 102 12.77 6.82 28.26
C ALA A 102 12.25 7.88 27.27
N ASP A 103 12.05 7.51 26.00
CA ASP A 103 11.55 8.45 24.98
C ASP A 103 10.13 8.93 25.32
N LEU A 104 9.28 8.05 25.84
CA LEU A 104 7.94 8.41 26.29
C LEU A 104 7.99 9.40 27.46
N ALA A 105 8.90 9.21 28.43
CA ALA A 105 9.11 10.17 29.51
C ALA A 105 9.54 11.54 28.96
N GLU A 106 10.44 11.59 27.96
CA GLU A 106 10.85 12.83 27.32
C GLU A 106 9.69 13.54 26.60
N VAL A 107 8.85 12.78 25.88
CA VAL A 107 7.63 13.27 25.22
C VAL A 107 6.67 13.85 26.25
N MET A 108 6.36 13.12 27.32
CA MET A 108 5.47 13.58 28.38
C MET A 108 6.02 14.86 29.02
N ASN A 109 7.32 14.92 29.30
CA ASN A 109 7.95 16.10 29.86
C ASN A 109 7.93 17.31 28.93
N TRP A 110 8.05 17.08 27.62
CA TRP A 110 7.83 18.13 26.64
C TRP A 110 6.36 18.61 26.65
N MET A 111 5.38 17.70 26.66
CA MET A 111 3.97 18.04 26.76
C MET A 111 3.67 18.87 28.01
N LEU A 112 4.25 18.52 29.17
CA LEU A 112 4.08 19.27 30.41
C LEU A 112 4.60 20.71 30.29
N ARG A 113 5.78 20.90 29.68
CA ARG A 113 6.35 22.23 29.44
C ARG A 113 5.60 23.03 28.38
N THR A 114 4.92 22.37 27.45
CA THR A 114 4.25 23.05 26.33
C THR A 114 2.81 23.40 26.68
N PHE A 115 2.05 22.45 27.26
CA PHE A 115 0.60 22.58 27.46
C PHE A 115 0.19 22.74 28.93
N ALA A 116 1.08 22.46 29.88
CA ALA A 116 0.80 22.51 31.32
C ALA A 116 1.77 23.41 32.10
N ALA A 117 2.51 24.30 31.43
CA ALA A 117 3.55 25.11 32.06
C ALA A 117 3.03 25.98 33.21
N ALA A 118 1.79 26.46 33.11
CA ALA A 118 1.15 27.29 34.14
C ALA A 118 0.94 26.55 35.46
N ASP A 119 0.83 25.22 35.42
CA ASP A 119 0.56 24.36 36.59
C ASP A 119 1.84 23.81 37.25
N ALA A 120 3.02 24.14 36.69
CA ALA A 120 4.36 23.77 37.19
C ALA A 120 4.53 22.30 37.67
N PRO A 121 4.08 21.28 36.92
CA PRO A 121 4.15 19.88 37.35
C PRO A 121 5.59 19.32 37.34
N GLU A 122 5.86 18.36 38.22
CA GLU A 122 7.14 17.62 38.26
C GLU A 122 7.34 16.77 36.98
N PRO A 123 8.59 16.63 36.49
CA PRO A 123 8.88 15.82 35.31
C PRO A 123 8.74 14.31 35.59
N TYR A 124 8.27 13.56 34.60
CA TYR A 124 8.29 12.10 34.57
C TYR A 124 9.72 11.56 34.44
N SER A 125 10.00 10.47 35.15
CA SER A 125 11.20 9.66 34.97
C SER A 125 10.90 8.40 34.16
N GLU A 126 11.92 7.82 33.51
CA GLU A 126 11.80 6.50 32.85
C GLU A 126 11.24 5.44 33.80
N ALA A 127 11.76 5.38 35.04
CA ALA A 127 11.31 4.42 36.04
C ALA A 127 9.83 4.57 36.40
N GLU A 128 9.32 5.81 36.46
CA GLU A 128 7.90 6.08 36.69
C GLU A 128 7.04 5.60 35.52
N VAL A 129 7.49 5.87 34.28
CA VAL A 129 6.81 5.40 33.07
C VAL A 129 6.76 3.86 33.06
N THR A 130 7.91 3.19 33.25
CA THR A 130 8.00 1.72 33.30
C THR A 130 7.07 1.12 34.36
N ALA A 131 6.96 1.75 35.54
CA ALA A 131 6.12 1.26 36.63
C ALA A 131 4.61 1.32 36.32
N HIS A 132 4.18 2.18 35.40
CA HIS A 132 2.77 2.40 35.12
C HIS A 132 2.31 1.95 33.74
N ARG A 133 3.17 2.04 32.72
CA ARG A 133 2.82 1.84 31.30
C ARG A 133 2.21 0.48 31.03
N HIS A 134 2.75 -0.56 31.65
CA HIS A 134 2.30 -1.94 31.44
C HIS A 134 1.09 -2.33 32.30
N VAL A 135 0.64 -1.44 33.19
CA VAL A 135 -0.55 -1.66 34.01
C VAL A 135 -1.78 -1.30 33.19
N ARG A 136 -2.55 -2.31 32.80
CA ARG A 136 -3.75 -2.10 31.97
C ARG A 136 -4.75 -1.16 32.64
N MET A 137 -5.32 -0.27 31.82
CA MET A 137 -6.49 0.52 32.16
C MET A 137 -7.66 0.09 31.28
N ASN A 138 -8.69 -0.49 31.89
CA ASN A 138 -9.81 -1.08 31.14
C ASN A 138 -10.73 -0.02 30.52
N ASP A 139 -10.93 1.11 31.21
CA ASP A 139 -11.78 2.22 30.73
C ASP A 139 -11.17 3.58 31.10
N ALA A 140 -10.43 4.16 30.15
CA ALA A 140 -9.80 5.47 30.31
C ALA A 140 -10.80 6.61 30.54
N GLN A 141 -12.02 6.51 30.00
CA GLN A 141 -13.03 7.56 30.11
C GLN A 141 -13.73 7.50 31.47
N ALA A 142 -13.98 6.30 32.00
CA ALA A 142 -14.46 6.14 33.37
C ALA A 142 -13.45 6.65 34.40
N VAL A 143 -12.16 6.29 34.26
CA VAL A 143 -11.11 6.75 35.17
C VAL A 143 -10.96 8.28 35.10
N ARG A 144 -10.99 8.87 33.89
CA ARG A 144 -10.97 10.33 33.74
C ARG A 144 -12.10 11.01 34.49
N ARG A 145 -13.33 10.48 34.40
CA ARG A 145 -14.49 11.03 35.12
C ARG A 145 -14.29 10.98 36.64
N GLN A 146 -13.70 9.91 37.18
CA GLN A 146 -13.36 9.83 38.60
C GLN A 146 -12.33 10.90 39.00
N LEU A 147 -11.27 11.06 38.20
CA LEU A 147 -10.23 12.06 38.47
C LEU A 147 -10.73 13.51 38.39
N LEU A 148 -11.66 13.79 37.47
CA LEU A 148 -12.32 15.10 37.38
C LEU A 148 -13.30 15.36 38.52
N ASP A 149 -13.94 14.32 39.06
CA ASP A 149 -14.79 14.47 40.26
C ASP A 149 -13.95 14.85 41.49
N LEU A 150 -12.71 14.37 41.60
CA LEU A 150 -11.75 14.83 42.62
C LEU A 150 -11.38 16.30 42.42
N LYS A 151 -11.27 16.78 41.17
CA LYS A 151 -11.04 18.21 40.86
C LYS A 151 -12.17 19.08 41.40
N ALA A 152 -13.40 18.57 41.35
CA ALA A 152 -14.59 19.24 41.84
C ALA A 152 -14.80 19.08 43.36
N ARG A 153 -14.08 18.17 44.03
CA ARG A 153 -14.20 17.84 45.47
C ARG A 153 -12.82 17.66 46.10
N PRO A 154 -12.09 18.76 46.40
CA PRO A 154 -10.71 18.69 46.89
C PRO A 154 -10.54 18.01 48.25
N ASP A 155 -11.61 17.78 49.02
CA ASP A 155 -11.59 17.09 50.32
C ASP A 155 -11.75 15.55 50.21
N ALA A 156 -11.91 15.00 49.00
CA ALA A 156 -12.08 13.56 48.78
C ALA A 156 -10.73 12.82 48.74
N GLU A 157 -10.63 11.66 49.40
CA GLU A 157 -9.41 10.83 49.38
C GLU A 157 -9.09 10.31 47.97
N THR A 158 -7.84 10.51 47.52
CA THR A 158 -7.36 10.11 46.19
C THR A 158 -7.27 8.59 46.01
N SER A 159 -7.22 7.82 47.11
CA SER A 159 -7.23 6.35 47.16
C SER A 159 -8.53 5.70 46.67
N SER A 160 -9.51 6.49 46.22
CA SER A 160 -10.80 6.03 45.69
C SER A 160 -10.81 5.80 44.17
N VAL A 161 -9.75 6.18 43.44
CA VAL A 161 -9.67 6.01 41.98
C VAL A 161 -9.37 4.57 41.63
N SER A 162 -10.33 3.89 41.00
CA SER A 162 -10.15 2.51 40.56
C SER A 162 -9.77 2.44 39.09
N TYR A 163 -8.59 1.88 38.80
CA TYR A 163 -8.10 1.63 37.44
C TYR A 163 -8.60 0.29 36.87
N GLY A 164 -9.35 -0.49 37.66
CA GLY A 164 -10.01 -1.72 37.23
C GLY A 164 -9.15 -3.00 37.23
N ASN A 165 -7.94 -3.00 37.80
CA ASN A 165 -7.09 -4.21 37.88
C ASN A 165 -6.15 -4.31 39.10
N GLU A 166 -6.63 -4.04 40.31
CA GLU A 166 -5.82 -4.23 41.52
C GLU A 166 -5.90 -5.67 42.03
N SER A 167 -5.20 -6.60 41.38
CA SER A 167 -4.82 -7.87 42.00
C SER A 167 -3.32 -8.12 41.84
N HIS A 168 -2.61 -7.95 42.95
CA HIS A 168 -1.23 -8.42 43.09
C HIS A 168 -1.24 -9.95 43.11
N GLY A 169 -0.64 -10.57 42.08
CA GLY A 169 -0.59 -12.03 41.94
C GLY A 169 0.72 -12.48 41.31
N LYS A 170 1.60 -12.99 42.17
CA LYS A 170 2.93 -13.58 41.93
C LYS A 170 3.08 -14.36 40.62
N ALA A 171 4.27 -14.24 40.06
CA ALA A 171 4.85 -15.17 39.09
C ALA A 171 4.74 -16.63 39.58
N SER A 172 4.27 -17.51 38.70
CA SER A 172 4.71 -18.90 38.67
C SER A 172 4.93 -19.29 37.21
N HIS A 173 6.20 -19.52 36.88
CA HIS A 173 6.58 -20.36 35.76
C HIS A 173 5.98 -21.73 35.98
N ASP A 174 5.11 -22.19 35.08
CA ASP A 174 4.83 -23.60 34.92
C ASP A 174 4.98 -24.01 33.46
N ASN A 175 5.96 -24.90 33.31
CA ASN A 175 6.44 -25.54 32.11
C ASN A 175 5.60 -26.81 31.90
N MET A 176 4.85 -26.92 30.81
CA MET A 176 4.16 -28.17 30.42
C MET A 176 4.10 -28.28 28.88
N PRO A 177 4.09 -29.50 28.33
CA PRO A 177 4.95 -29.89 27.21
C PRO A 177 4.21 -29.91 25.87
N MET A 178 5.00 -29.84 24.80
CA MET A 178 4.54 -30.12 23.44
C MET A 178 4.14 -31.60 23.29
N PRO A 179 3.01 -31.92 22.63
CA PRO A 179 2.76 -33.29 22.20
C PRO A 179 3.61 -33.61 20.96
N GLN A 180 4.54 -34.55 21.13
CA GLN A 180 5.20 -35.25 20.03
C GLN A 180 4.18 -36.14 19.32
N ALA A 181 3.92 -35.88 18.04
CA ALA A 181 3.25 -36.82 17.17
C ALA A 181 4.28 -37.78 16.58
N ALA A 182 4.12 -39.07 16.93
CA ALA A 182 4.90 -40.18 16.41
C ALA A 182 4.63 -40.37 14.91
N ALA A 183 5.71 -40.56 14.16
CA ALA A 183 5.68 -41.12 12.82
C ALA A 183 5.66 -42.65 12.92
N ASP A 184 4.82 -43.30 12.11
CA ASP A 184 5.14 -44.60 11.52
C ASP A 184 4.37 -44.82 10.21
N PRO A 185 4.91 -45.63 9.28
CA PRO A 185 4.65 -45.52 7.85
C PRO A 185 3.68 -46.59 7.36
N VAL A 186 2.84 -46.27 6.37
CA VAL A 186 2.14 -47.30 5.59
C VAL A 186 2.20 -46.99 4.09
N SER A 187 2.96 -47.84 3.43
CA SER A 187 3.05 -48.09 2.00
C SER A 187 1.74 -48.65 1.44
N SER A 188 1.29 -48.17 0.28
CA SER A 188 0.92 -49.08 -0.82
C SER A 188 1.06 -48.37 -2.17
N ALA A 189 1.93 -48.91 -3.01
CA ALA A 189 2.17 -48.46 -4.37
C ALA A 189 1.15 -49.12 -5.33
N ALA A 190 0.47 -48.30 -6.14
CA ALA A 190 -0.25 -48.75 -7.32
C ALA A 190 0.72 -48.81 -8.53
N PRO A 191 0.55 -49.76 -9.48
CA PRO A 191 1.52 -49.98 -10.54
C PRO A 191 1.47 -48.86 -11.59
N GLN A 192 2.61 -48.22 -11.81
CA GLN A 192 2.84 -47.23 -12.86
C GLN A 192 2.82 -47.91 -14.25
N PRO A 193 2.11 -47.38 -15.26
CA PRO A 193 2.24 -47.83 -16.63
C PRO A 193 3.61 -47.44 -17.22
N ARG A 194 4.22 -48.35 -17.99
CA ARG A 194 5.50 -48.12 -18.67
C ARG A 194 5.43 -46.90 -19.60
N PRO A 195 6.40 -45.98 -19.57
CA PRO A 195 6.45 -44.89 -20.54
C PRO A 195 6.79 -45.45 -21.92
N LEU A 196 6.00 -45.06 -22.92
CA LEU A 196 6.34 -45.25 -24.33
C LEU A 196 7.62 -44.46 -24.65
N PRO A 197 8.49 -44.95 -25.55
CA PRO A 197 9.70 -44.25 -25.92
C PRO A 197 9.34 -42.92 -26.59
N MET A 198 9.70 -41.81 -25.93
CA MET A 198 9.60 -40.45 -26.47
C MET A 198 10.53 -40.32 -27.69
N PRO A 199 10.11 -39.61 -28.75
CA PRO A 199 11.00 -39.27 -29.84
C PRO A 199 12.19 -38.45 -29.32
N VAL A 200 13.36 -38.71 -29.88
CA VAL A 200 14.66 -38.10 -29.54
C VAL A 200 14.51 -36.57 -29.42
N SER A 201 14.70 -36.04 -28.20
CA SER A 201 14.65 -34.61 -27.92
C SER A 201 15.75 -33.88 -28.68
N MET A 202 15.35 -32.90 -29.49
CA MET A 202 16.25 -31.82 -29.90
C MET A 202 16.82 -31.16 -28.63
N PRO A 203 18.11 -30.78 -28.59
CA PRO A 203 18.65 -30.08 -27.44
C PRO A 203 17.83 -28.82 -27.19
N MET A 204 17.26 -28.70 -25.99
CA MET A 204 16.51 -27.51 -25.56
C MET A 204 17.40 -26.28 -25.74
N PRO A 205 16.89 -25.16 -26.27
CA PRO A 205 17.68 -23.94 -26.37
C PRO A 205 18.15 -23.51 -24.98
N MET A 206 19.38 -22.99 -24.89
CA MET A 206 19.90 -22.50 -23.61
C MET A 206 19.02 -21.37 -23.07
N PRO A 207 18.78 -21.29 -21.75
CA PRO A 207 18.03 -20.17 -21.18
C PRO A 207 18.76 -18.85 -21.39
N LEU A 208 18.01 -17.76 -21.56
CA LEU A 208 18.57 -16.41 -21.60
C LEU A 208 19.25 -16.08 -20.26
N SER A 209 20.40 -15.41 -20.31
CA SER A 209 21.02 -14.84 -19.11
C SER A 209 20.17 -13.71 -18.53
N ASP A 210 20.34 -13.40 -17.24
CA ASP A 210 19.62 -12.32 -16.56
C ASP A 210 19.73 -10.97 -17.30
N ALA A 211 20.92 -10.67 -17.84
CA ALA A 211 21.14 -9.46 -18.63
C ALA A 211 20.36 -9.47 -19.97
N GLN A 212 20.27 -10.63 -20.63
CA GLN A 212 19.47 -10.79 -21.84
C GLN A 212 17.97 -10.71 -21.52
N GLN A 213 17.52 -11.31 -20.41
CA GLN A 213 16.12 -11.22 -19.98
C GLN A 213 15.72 -9.78 -19.66
N LEU A 214 16.56 -9.05 -18.93
CA LEU A 214 16.30 -7.64 -18.62
C LEU A 214 16.23 -6.79 -19.89
N ALA A 215 17.20 -6.96 -20.80
CA ALA A 215 17.23 -6.24 -22.07
C ALA A 215 16.04 -6.58 -22.97
N LEU A 216 15.63 -7.86 -23.02
CA LEU A 216 14.45 -8.28 -23.78
C LEU A 216 13.18 -7.72 -23.16
N GLY A 217 13.04 -7.78 -21.84
CA GLY A 217 11.86 -7.29 -21.12
C GLY A 217 11.65 -5.79 -21.30
N GLU A 218 12.71 -5.00 -21.12
CA GLU A 218 12.69 -3.56 -21.41
C GLU A 218 12.32 -3.32 -22.89
N ALA A 219 12.94 -4.07 -23.80
CA ALA A 219 12.70 -3.90 -25.22
C ALA A 219 11.24 -4.15 -25.63
N LEU A 220 10.64 -5.23 -25.11
CA LEU A 220 9.25 -5.61 -25.33
C LEU A 220 8.27 -4.59 -24.72
N PHE A 221 8.58 -4.08 -23.53
CA PHE A 221 7.71 -3.14 -22.80
C PHE A 221 7.39 -1.86 -23.58
N PHE A 222 8.34 -1.42 -24.41
CA PHE A 222 8.24 -0.21 -25.23
C PHE A 222 7.92 -0.47 -26.71
N ASP A 223 7.74 -1.71 -27.13
CA ASP A 223 7.55 -2.04 -28.56
C ASP A 223 6.09 -1.97 -29.00
N THR A 224 5.76 -0.93 -29.77
CA THR A 224 4.41 -0.75 -30.30
C THR A 224 4.06 -1.73 -31.42
N SER A 225 5.07 -2.34 -32.07
CA SER A 225 4.85 -3.31 -33.15
C SER A 225 4.22 -4.62 -32.68
N LEU A 226 4.11 -4.82 -31.36
CA LEU A 226 3.51 -6.00 -30.74
C LEU A 226 2.02 -5.85 -30.46
N SER A 227 1.39 -4.70 -30.78
CA SER A 227 -0.08 -4.61 -30.85
C SER A 227 -0.60 -4.91 -32.25
N ARG A 228 -1.87 -5.29 -32.36
CA ARG A 228 -2.53 -5.63 -33.63
C ARG A 228 -2.26 -4.59 -34.73
N PHE A 229 -2.39 -3.31 -34.38
CA PHE A 229 -2.24 -2.19 -35.31
C PHE A 229 -0.87 -1.52 -35.26
N GLY A 230 0.09 -2.06 -34.50
CA GLY A 230 1.47 -1.57 -34.44
C GLY A 230 1.63 -0.20 -33.75
N ASN A 231 0.65 0.20 -32.93
CA ASN A 231 0.51 1.56 -32.39
C ASN A 231 0.49 1.62 -30.85
N GLN A 232 0.58 0.48 -30.15
CA GLN A 232 0.45 0.43 -28.70
C GLN A 232 1.45 -0.55 -28.08
N ALA A 233 2.10 -0.15 -27.00
CA ALA A 233 2.98 -0.97 -26.18
C ALA A 233 2.48 -1.01 -24.72
N CYS A 234 3.14 -1.76 -23.85
CA CYS A 234 2.87 -1.72 -22.41
C CYS A 234 2.97 -0.28 -21.88
N ALA A 235 4.02 0.44 -22.30
CA ALA A 235 4.28 1.83 -21.91
C ALA A 235 3.21 2.83 -22.38
N SER A 236 2.33 2.48 -23.33
CA SER A 236 1.25 3.36 -23.78
C SER A 236 0.16 3.54 -22.73
N CYS A 237 -0.11 2.50 -21.92
CA CYS A 237 -1.03 2.57 -20.79
C CYS A 237 -0.30 2.66 -19.43
N HIS A 238 1.00 2.37 -19.40
CA HIS A 238 1.83 2.38 -18.21
C HIS A 238 3.03 3.32 -18.42
N ASP A 239 2.79 4.63 -18.38
CA ASP A 239 3.76 5.65 -18.75
C ASP A 239 4.87 5.77 -17.68
N PRO A 240 6.16 5.55 -18.03
CA PRO A 240 7.27 5.71 -17.10
C PRO A 240 7.35 7.10 -16.45
N GLY A 241 6.85 8.14 -17.10
CA GLY A 241 6.75 9.50 -16.59
C GLY A 241 5.64 9.72 -15.57
N ARG A 242 4.76 8.74 -15.36
CA ARG A 242 3.61 8.80 -14.42
C ARG A 242 3.56 7.55 -13.52
N ALA A 243 4.69 7.16 -12.94
CA ALA A 243 4.79 5.96 -12.10
C ALA A 243 4.26 4.68 -12.77
N PHE A 244 4.36 4.60 -14.10
CA PHE A 244 3.80 3.50 -14.90
C PHE A 244 2.29 3.32 -14.71
N ALA A 245 1.56 4.40 -14.41
CA ALA A 245 0.11 4.49 -14.50
C ALA A 245 -0.31 5.06 -15.86
N ASP A 246 -1.61 5.03 -16.16
CA ASP A 246 -2.15 5.63 -17.37
C ASP A 246 -2.04 7.17 -17.29
N PRO A 247 -1.34 7.84 -18.23
CA PRO A 247 -1.20 9.29 -18.18
C PRO A 247 -2.48 10.03 -18.59
N ARG A 248 -3.48 9.32 -19.13
CA ARG A 248 -4.74 9.90 -19.62
C ARG A 248 -5.61 10.35 -18.44
N SER A 249 -6.15 11.57 -18.55
CA SER A 249 -7.07 12.11 -17.56
C SER A 249 -8.44 11.46 -17.64
N LEU A 250 -9.21 11.53 -16.54
CA LEU A 250 -10.63 11.15 -16.53
C LEU A 250 -11.45 11.76 -17.65
N THR A 251 -11.15 13.00 -18.01
CA THR A 251 -11.86 13.69 -19.10
C THR A 251 -11.63 13.05 -20.47
N SER A 252 -10.51 12.36 -20.66
CA SER A 252 -10.14 11.77 -21.96
C SER A 252 -10.60 10.33 -22.15
N SER A 253 -10.76 9.56 -21.07
CA SER A 253 -11.09 8.13 -21.16
C SER A 253 -12.04 7.64 -20.07
N ALA A 254 -12.63 8.56 -19.31
CA ALA A 254 -13.49 8.26 -18.17
C ALA A 254 -12.86 7.31 -17.15
N GLY A 255 -11.53 7.24 -17.07
CA GLY A 255 -10.81 6.40 -16.09
C GLY A 255 -10.48 4.99 -16.57
N GLY A 256 -10.75 4.67 -17.84
CA GLY A 256 -10.26 3.47 -18.51
C GLY A 256 -9.10 3.75 -19.46
N SER A 257 -8.51 2.69 -20.01
CA SER A 257 -7.49 2.78 -21.05
C SER A 257 -8.10 2.48 -22.42
N ILE A 258 -7.80 3.31 -23.43
CA ILE A 258 -8.16 3.06 -24.84
C ILE A 258 -7.21 2.01 -25.42
N GLY A 259 -7.78 1.00 -26.09
CA GLY A 259 -7.08 -0.07 -26.78
C GLY A 259 -6.53 0.31 -28.15
N SER A 260 -5.87 -0.66 -28.78
CA SER A 260 -5.07 -0.48 -29.99
C SER A 260 -5.91 -0.18 -31.22
N ASP A 261 -7.19 -0.55 -31.20
CA ASP A 261 -8.18 -0.19 -32.21
C ASP A 261 -8.56 1.30 -32.22
N GLY A 262 -8.17 2.04 -31.16
CA GLY A 262 -8.50 3.46 -30.98
C GLY A 262 -9.95 3.71 -30.56
N THR A 263 -10.73 2.67 -30.28
CA THR A 263 -12.17 2.75 -29.96
C THR A 263 -12.55 2.01 -28.69
N SER A 264 -12.01 0.82 -28.46
CA SER A 264 -12.32 0.02 -27.27
C SER A 264 -11.73 0.68 -26.03
N ILE A 265 -12.48 0.69 -24.94
CA ILE A 265 -12.03 1.19 -23.63
C ILE A 265 -12.15 0.07 -22.60
N GLY A 266 -11.07 -0.15 -21.84
CA GLY A 266 -11.09 -1.06 -20.70
C GLY A 266 -12.04 -0.55 -19.60
N HIS A 267 -12.86 -1.44 -19.05
CA HIS A 267 -13.81 -1.10 -17.97
C HIS A 267 -13.15 -0.94 -16.58
N ARG A 268 -11.82 -1.02 -16.51
CA ARG A 268 -11.02 -0.80 -15.32
C ARG A 268 -9.88 0.16 -15.62
N ASN A 269 -9.46 0.89 -14.59
CA ASN A 269 -8.27 1.73 -14.62
C ASN A 269 -7.00 0.87 -14.66
N ALA A 270 -6.01 1.27 -15.46
CA ALA A 270 -4.70 0.63 -15.47
C ALA A 270 -3.90 1.08 -14.23
N PRO A 271 -3.55 0.17 -13.30
CA PRO A 271 -2.83 0.56 -12.09
C PRO A 271 -1.39 0.97 -12.40
N ALA A 272 -0.78 1.74 -11.50
CA ALA A 272 0.67 1.94 -11.48
C ALA A 272 1.40 0.59 -11.40
N LEU A 273 2.46 0.40 -12.20
CA LEU A 273 3.28 -0.81 -12.15
C LEU A 273 4.46 -0.72 -11.17
N THR A 274 4.77 0.46 -10.62
CA THR A 274 5.77 0.55 -9.55
C THR A 274 5.38 -0.35 -8.39
N TYR A 275 6.34 -1.12 -7.88
CA TYR A 275 6.16 -2.09 -6.79
C TYR A 275 5.22 -3.27 -7.11
N ILE A 276 4.85 -3.50 -8.38
CA ILE A 276 4.03 -4.67 -8.77
C ILE A 276 4.68 -5.99 -8.35
N ALA A 277 6.02 -6.04 -8.35
CA ALA A 277 6.82 -7.19 -7.99
C ALA A 277 6.67 -7.64 -6.52
N THR A 278 6.16 -6.79 -5.63
CA THR A 278 5.88 -7.18 -4.24
C THR A 278 4.63 -8.04 -4.12
N THR A 279 3.80 -8.10 -5.16
CA THR A 279 2.60 -8.91 -5.19
C THR A 279 2.97 -10.40 -5.17
N PRO A 280 2.54 -11.16 -4.15
CA PRO A 280 2.79 -12.59 -4.08
C PRO A 280 1.94 -13.34 -5.12
N ALA A 281 2.32 -14.59 -5.40
CA ALA A 281 1.47 -15.49 -6.16
C ALA A 281 0.09 -15.66 -5.49
N PHE A 282 -0.94 -15.92 -6.29
CA PHE A 282 -2.30 -16.11 -5.79
C PHE A 282 -2.40 -17.29 -4.83
N SER A 283 -3.09 -17.12 -3.71
CA SER A 283 -3.30 -18.15 -2.68
C SER A 283 -4.69 -18.03 -2.06
N LEU A 284 -5.32 -19.18 -1.81
CA LEU A 284 -6.59 -19.33 -1.07
C LEU A 284 -6.38 -19.63 0.42
N HIS A 285 -5.12 -19.73 0.84
CA HIS A 285 -4.72 -20.18 2.17
C HIS A 285 -3.70 -19.22 2.78
N ASP A 286 -4.04 -17.94 2.81
CA ASP A 286 -3.23 -16.95 3.51
C ASP A 286 -3.28 -17.17 5.03
N THR A 287 -2.14 -17.56 5.60
CA THR A 287 -1.94 -17.74 7.05
C THR A 287 -1.14 -16.60 7.67
N THR A 288 -0.78 -15.57 6.89
CA THR A 288 0.15 -14.51 7.32
C THR A 288 -0.44 -13.51 8.31
N GLN A 289 -1.76 -13.55 8.55
CA GLN A 289 -2.40 -12.83 9.64
C GLN A 289 -3.36 -13.73 10.43
N THR A 290 -2.86 -14.36 11.49
CA THR A 290 -3.67 -14.55 12.70
C THR A 290 -3.63 -13.23 13.45
N VAL A 291 -4.49 -12.27 13.10
CA VAL A 291 -4.73 -11.12 13.98
C VAL A 291 -5.29 -11.69 15.28
N GLN A 292 -4.51 -11.68 16.36
CA GLN A 292 -5.11 -11.87 17.68
C GLN A 292 -5.97 -10.63 17.93
N PRO A 293 -7.31 -10.76 18.05
CA PRO A 293 -8.16 -9.61 18.30
C PRO A 293 -7.75 -8.97 19.63
N THR A 294 -7.58 -7.65 19.62
CA THR A 294 -7.51 -6.90 20.88
C THR A 294 -8.85 -7.04 21.61
N ARG A 295 -8.88 -7.02 22.95
CA ARG A 295 -10.12 -7.28 23.71
C ARG A 295 -11.28 -6.29 23.42
N ARG A 296 -11.01 -5.11 22.85
CA ARG A 296 -12.06 -4.21 22.33
C ARG A 296 -12.65 -4.72 21.00
N GLN A 297 -11.83 -5.33 20.14
CA GLN A 297 -12.27 -6.12 18.97
C GLN A 297 -12.83 -7.49 19.36
N ALA A 298 -12.67 -7.96 20.60
CA ALA A 298 -13.30 -9.19 21.06
C ALA A 298 -14.81 -9.03 21.34
N ASN A 299 -15.29 -7.80 21.53
CA ASN A 299 -16.73 -7.52 21.66
C ASN A 299 -17.40 -7.18 20.32
N ALA A 300 -16.62 -6.81 19.30
CA ALA A 300 -17.04 -6.73 17.92
C ALA A 300 -16.11 -7.65 17.12
N ALA A 301 -16.36 -8.97 17.20
CA ALA A 301 -15.62 -9.93 16.42
C ALA A 301 -15.68 -9.49 14.95
N ILE A 302 -14.56 -8.97 14.42
CA ILE A 302 -14.37 -8.92 12.97
C ILE A 302 -14.35 -10.39 12.59
N VAL A 303 -15.50 -10.90 12.18
CA VAL A 303 -15.62 -12.27 11.68
C VAL A 303 -14.74 -12.30 10.45
N ALA A 304 -13.62 -13.03 10.53
CA ALA A 304 -12.75 -13.21 9.38
C ALA A 304 -13.61 -13.71 8.23
N SER A 305 -13.73 -12.88 7.18
CA SER A 305 -14.48 -13.27 6.00
C SER A 305 -13.74 -14.43 5.35
N PRO A 306 -14.42 -15.41 4.72
CA PRO A 306 -13.75 -16.39 3.89
C PRO A 306 -12.75 -15.78 2.90
N ALA A 307 -13.03 -14.57 2.40
CA ALA A 307 -12.16 -13.81 1.51
C ALA A 307 -10.87 -13.29 2.18
N ASP A 308 -10.79 -13.17 3.51
CA ASP A 308 -9.57 -12.76 4.21
C ASP A 308 -8.44 -13.82 4.07
N ARG A 309 -8.76 -15.02 3.61
CA ARG A 309 -7.79 -16.09 3.30
C ARG A 309 -7.22 -15.97 1.90
N ILE A 310 -7.73 -15.05 1.07
CA ILE A 310 -7.35 -14.88 -0.32
C ILE A 310 -6.34 -13.73 -0.42
N ARG A 311 -5.16 -14.02 -0.98
CA ARG A 311 -4.06 -13.06 -1.11
C ARG A 311 -3.31 -13.25 -2.43
N GLY A 312 -2.75 -12.16 -2.95
CA GLY A 312 -1.88 -12.18 -4.11
C GLY A 312 -2.64 -12.29 -5.41
N GLY A 313 -1.93 -12.71 -6.47
CA GLY A 313 -2.45 -12.69 -7.83
C GLY A 313 -2.41 -11.30 -8.44
N PHE A 314 -2.47 -11.25 -9.76
CA PHE A 314 -2.32 -10.05 -10.57
C PHE A 314 -3.64 -9.64 -11.22
N PHE A 315 -3.68 -8.39 -11.71
CA PHE A 315 -4.90 -7.62 -11.96
C PHE A 315 -5.71 -7.28 -10.71
N TRP A 316 -6.75 -6.47 -10.87
CA TRP A 316 -7.64 -6.04 -9.78
C TRP A 316 -8.44 -7.18 -9.15
N ASP A 317 -8.68 -8.27 -9.89
CA ASP A 317 -9.47 -9.45 -9.48
C ASP A 317 -8.61 -10.69 -9.16
N GLY A 318 -7.29 -10.58 -9.28
CA GLY A 318 -6.38 -11.70 -8.98
C GLY A 318 -6.41 -12.84 -9.98
N ARG A 319 -7.04 -12.68 -11.14
CA ARG A 319 -7.30 -13.79 -12.07
C ARG A 319 -6.04 -14.45 -12.61
N GLU A 320 -4.92 -13.74 -12.61
CA GLU A 320 -3.63 -14.30 -12.99
C GLU A 320 -2.80 -14.65 -11.76
N PRO A 321 -2.37 -15.91 -11.59
CA PRO A 321 -1.67 -16.31 -10.37
C PRO A 321 -0.21 -15.88 -10.33
N THR A 322 0.40 -15.55 -11.48
CA THR A 322 1.81 -15.13 -11.59
C THR A 322 2.01 -13.91 -12.49
N LEU A 323 3.11 -13.17 -12.26
CA LEU A 323 3.47 -12.02 -13.07
C LEU A 323 3.75 -12.41 -14.53
N ALA A 324 4.36 -13.59 -14.73
CA ALA A 324 4.64 -14.14 -16.05
C ALA A 324 3.37 -14.41 -16.87
N GLN A 325 2.27 -14.80 -16.23
CA GLN A 325 0.99 -14.95 -16.94
C GLN A 325 0.31 -13.61 -17.18
N GLN A 326 0.36 -12.70 -16.19
CA GLN A 326 -0.18 -11.34 -16.34
C GLN A 326 0.33 -10.68 -17.62
N VAL A 327 1.64 -10.68 -17.85
CA VAL A 327 2.24 -9.92 -18.97
C VAL A 327 1.83 -10.41 -20.35
N LEU A 328 1.32 -11.65 -20.47
CA LEU A 328 0.87 -12.21 -21.74
C LEU A 328 -0.57 -11.82 -22.09
N THR A 329 -1.44 -11.67 -21.09
CA THR A 329 -2.88 -11.43 -21.28
C THR A 329 -3.20 -10.14 -22.07
N PRO A 330 -2.52 -8.99 -21.85
CA PRO A 330 -2.76 -7.76 -22.62
C PRO A 330 -2.54 -7.88 -24.12
N PHE A 331 -1.58 -8.71 -24.55
CA PHE A 331 -1.23 -8.86 -25.97
C PHE A 331 -2.43 -9.32 -26.80
N ILE A 332 -3.23 -10.25 -26.27
CA ILE A 332 -4.35 -10.88 -26.97
C ILE A 332 -5.72 -10.32 -26.58
N ASN A 333 -5.79 -9.44 -25.58
CA ASN A 333 -7.05 -8.82 -25.18
C ASN A 333 -7.51 -7.84 -26.29
N PRO A 334 -8.68 -8.05 -26.93
CA PRO A 334 -9.16 -7.20 -28.02
C PRO A 334 -9.42 -5.76 -27.59
N GLY A 335 -9.71 -5.50 -26.31
CA GLY A 335 -9.86 -4.16 -25.76
C GLY A 335 -8.54 -3.47 -25.38
N GLU A 336 -7.41 -4.16 -25.53
CA GLU A 336 -6.07 -3.67 -25.19
C GLU A 336 -5.15 -3.74 -26.43
N MET A 337 -4.22 -4.71 -26.53
CA MET A 337 -3.28 -4.76 -27.67
C MET A 337 -3.82 -5.58 -28.86
N GLY A 338 -4.77 -6.49 -28.62
CA GLY A 338 -5.65 -7.08 -29.63
C GLY A 338 -5.06 -8.03 -30.66
N LEU A 339 -3.89 -8.63 -30.41
CA LEU A 339 -3.38 -9.74 -31.23
C LEU A 339 -4.40 -10.89 -31.27
N GLN A 340 -4.37 -11.68 -32.35
CA GLN A 340 -5.30 -12.80 -32.52
C GLN A 340 -5.10 -13.87 -31.45
N ASP A 341 -3.84 -14.22 -31.17
CA ASP A 341 -3.44 -15.24 -30.20
C ASP A 341 -1.95 -15.07 -29.83
N LEU A 342 -1.47 -15.93 -28.92
CA LEU A 342 -0.07 -15.91 -28.49
C LEU A 342 0.88 -16.45 -29.58
N SER A 343 0.39 -17.25 -30.53
CA SER A 343 1.21 -17.72 -31.64
C SER A 343 1.61 -16.56 -32.56
N GLU A 344 0.70 -15.61 -32.80
CA GLU A 344 1.01 -14.35 -33.49
C GLU A 344 2.10 -13.56 -32.74
N LEU A 345 2.00 -13.44 -31.40
CA LEU A 345 3.01 -12.76 -30.59
C LEU A 345 4.39 -13.40 -30.74
N ALA A 346 4.47 -14.73 -30.63
CA ALA A 346 5.71 -15.47 -30.75
C ALA A 346 6.34 -15.31 -32.15
N ALA A 347 5.52 -15.33 -33.20
CA ALA A 347 5.96 -15.11 -34.57
C ALA A 347 6.55 -13.69 -34.75
N ARG A 348 5.85 -12.66 -34.29
CA ARG A 348 6.34 -11.26 -34.37
C ARG A 348 7.67 -11.07 -33.67
N VAL A 349 7.84 -11.65 -32.48
CA VAL A 349 9.10 -11.57 -31.73
C VAL A 349 10.22 -12.34 -32.45
N SER A 350 9.92 -13.51 -33.01
CA SER A 350 10.91 -14.33 -33.72
C SER A 350 11.38 -13.69 -35.04
N ASP A 351 10.47 -13.05 -35.77
CA ASP A 351 10.75 -12.47 -37.09
C ASP A 351 11.41 -11.08 -37.02
N THR A 352 11.40 -10.45 -35.84
CA THR A 352 11.94 -9.11 -35.65
C THR A 352 13.44 -9.16 -35.36
N ALA A 353 14.25 -8.62 -36.28
CA ALA A 353 15.72 -8.61 -36.22
C ALA A 353 16.27 -8.08 -34.87
N ARG A 354 15.62 -7.07 -34.28
CA ARG A 354 15.98 -6.52 -32.96
C ARG A 354 16.03 -7.57 -31.85
N TYR A 355 15.14 -8.56 -31.87
CA TYR A 355 15.09 -9.59 -30.82
C TYR A 355 16.01 -10.77 -31.14
N GLN A 356 16.27 -11.04 -32.41
CA GLN A 356 17.17 -12.11 -32.85
C GLN A 356 18.58 -11.93 -32.27
N ASP A 357 19.06 -10.70 -32.17
CA ASP A 357 20.37 -10.39 -31.56
C ASP A 357 20.41 -10.79 -30.07
N ILE A 358 19.28 -10.71 -29.35
CA ILE A 358 19.18 -11.09 -27.94
C ILE A 358 19.15 -12.62 -27.78
N PHE A 359 18.41 -13.32 -28.65
CA PHE A 359 18.38 -14.78 -28.70
C PHE A 359 19.68 -15.40 -29.26
N GLY A 360 20.54 -14.58 -29.87
CA GLY A 360 21.82 -15.00 -30.44
C GLY A 360 21.70 -15.82 -31.72
N LYS A 361 22.80 -16.46 -32.14
CA LYS A 361 22.90 -17.20 -33.42
C LYS A 361 21.92 -18.38 -33.58
N GLN A 362 21.18 -18.75 -32.52
CA GLN A 362 20.16 -19.80 -32.53
C GLN A 362 18.74 -19.26 -32.79
N ALA A 363 18.56 -17.94 -32.95
CA ALA A 363 17.27 -17.29 -33.05
C ALA A 363 16.37 -17.79 -34.20
N THR A 364 16.93 -18.29 -35.30
CA THR A 364 16.16 -18.52 -36.53
C THR A 364 15.22 -19.73 -36.51
N HIS A 365 15.19 -20.55 -35.44
CA HIS A 365 14.29 -21.72 -35.32
C HIS A 365 13.90 -22.06 -33.87
N LEU A 366 13.68 -21.06 -33.02
CA LEU A 366 13.27 -21.33 -31.63
C LEU A 366 11.83 -21.88 -31.58
N PRO A 367 11.56 -22.93 -30.77
CA PRO A 367 10.20 -23.43 -30.57
C PRO A 367 9.29 -22.35 -29.96
N GLU A 368 8.05 -22.24 -30.44
CA GLU A 368 7.07 -21.26 -29.94
C GLU A 368 6.94 -21.24 -28.40
N PRO A 369 6.85 -22.37 -27.69
CA PRO A 369 6.78 -22.36 -26.22
C PRO A 369 8.01 -21.74 -25.55
N TYR A 370 9.20 -21.90 -26.15
CA TYR A 370 10.42 -21.28 -25.64
C TYR A 370 10.39 -19.76 -25.84
N VAL A 371 9.91 -19.29 -26.98
CA VAL A 371 9.77 -17.85 -27.28
C VAL A 371 8.76 -17.22 -26.32
N LEU A 372 7.59 -17.83 -26.13
CA LEU A 372 6.57 -17.34 -25.20
C LEU A 372 7.06 -17.33 -23.75
N GLY A 373 7.75 -18.40 -23.31
CA GLY A 373 8.38 -18.44 -21.99
C GLY A 373 9.41 -17.32 -21.82
N SER A 374 10.25 -17.11 -22.84
CA SER A 374 11.26 -16.03 -22.83
C SER A 374 10.63 -14.64 -22.77
N ILE A 375 9.53 -14.40 -23.49
CA ILE A 375 8.77 -13.14 -23.44
C ILE A 375 8.23 -12.90 -22.03
N ALA A 376 7.53 -13.90 -21.47
CA ALA A 376 6.91 -13.81 -20.16
C ALA A 376 7.94 -13.59 -19.04
N ASP A 377 9.00 -14.41 -19.04
CA ASP A 377 10.06 -14.33 -18.03
C ASP A 377 10.83 -13.01 -18.13
N SER A 378 11.09 -12.53 -19.34
CA SER A 378 11.83 -11.27 -19.57
C SER A 378 11.03 -10.04 -19.16
N LEU A 379 9.74 -9.95 -19.54
CA LEU A 379 8.86 -8.88 -19.07
C LEU A 379 8.70 -8.92 -17.55
N ALA A 380 8.53 -10.11 -16.95
CA ALA A 380 8.47 -10.25 -15.51
C ALA A 380 9.80 -9.88 -14.82
N ALA A 381 10.95 -10.17 -15.44
CA ALA A 381 12.26 -9.74 -14.94
C ALA A 381 12.40 -8.21 -14.98
N TYR A 382 11.96 -7.56 -16.06
CA TYR A 382 11.97 -6.11 -16.17
C TYR A 382 11.08 -5.45 -15.10
N LEU A 383 9.88 -5.97 -14.87
CA LEU A 383 8.97 -5.49 -13.81
C LEU A 383 9.49 -5.73 -12.38
N ARG A 384 10.46 -6.63 -12.19
CA ARG A 384 11.17 -6.85 -10.91
C ARG A 384 12.42 -5.99 -10.74
N SER A 385 12.85 -5.28 -11.78
CA SER A 385 14.06 -4.46 -11.74
C SER A 385 13.91 -3.23 -10.84
N ASP A 386 15.05 -2.59 -10.55
CA ASP A 386 15.11 -1.35 -9.77
C ASP A 386 14.33 -0.20 -10.41
N THR A 387 14.07 -0.26 -11.73
CA THR A 387 13.21 0.69 -12.45
C THR A 387 11.82 0.79 -11.80
N PHE A 388 11.26 -0.32 -11.31
CA PHE A 388 9.93 -0.37 -10.72
C PHE A 388 9.94 -0.35 -9.18
N ASN A 389 11.11 -0.50 -8.54
CA ASN A 389 11.21 -0.78 -7.11
C ASN A 389 12.33 0.06 -6.45
N THR A 390 12.25 1.39 -6.51
CA THR A 390 13.37 2.27 -6.10
C THR A 390 13.52 2.43 -4.59
N TYR A 391 12.42 2.42 -3.83
CA TYR A 391 12.42 2.63 -2.38
C TYR A 391 13.21 3.89 -1.97
N ASP A 392 13.02 4.98 -2.72
CA ASP A 392 13.73 6.25 -2.55
C ASP A 392 12.79 7.42 -2.21
N SER A 393 11.53 7.16 -1.89
CA SER A 393 10.53 8.17 -1.54
C SER A 393 10.90 8.94 -0.27
N ARG A 394 10.22 10.07 0.01
CA ARG A 394 10.40 10.80 1.29
C ARG A 394 10.17 9.91 2.50
N TYR A 395 9.21 8.98 2.44
CA TYR A 395 8.99 7.98 3.49
C TYR A 395 10.21 7.07 3.67
N ASP A 396 10.76 6.54 2.59
CA ASP A 396 11.93 5.65 2.68
C ASP A 396 13.15 6.38 3.25
N ARG A 397 13.36 7.63 2.84
CA ARG A 397 14.41 8.50 3.41
C ARG A 397 14.17 8.81 4.89
N PHE A 398 12.92 9.01 5.31
CA PHE A 398 12.57 9.16 6.72
C PHE A 398 12.89 7.90 7.53
N VAL A 399 12.49 6.71 7.05
CA VAL A 399 12.76 5.44 7.72
C VAL A 399 14.26 5.17 7.85
N ARG A 400 15.08 5.63 6.89
CA ARG A 400 16.56 5.57 6.96
C ARG A 400 17.19 6.66 7.82
N GLY A 401 16.41 7.59 8.38
CA GLY A 401 16.91 8.74 9.15
C GLY A 401 17.58 9.82 8.31
N GLU A 402 17.38 9.81 6.99
CA GLU A 402 17.94 10.76 6.03
C GLU A 402 17.07 12.01 5.84
N LEU A 403 15.83 11.98 6.35
CA LEU A 403 14.83 13.03 6.19
C LEU A 403 14.02 13.23 7.47
N THR A 404 13.83 14.48 7.87
CA THR A 404 12.86 14.85 8.90
C THR A 404 11.56 15.30 8.22
N PRO A 405 10.43 14.62 8.46
CA PRO A 405 9.12 15.01 7.99
C PRO A 405 8.70 16.38 8.53
N THR A 406 7.88 17.10 7.77
CA THR A 406 7.14 18.27 8.27
C THR A 406 6.15 17.86 9.36
N THR A 407 5.68 18.82 10.16
CA THR A 407 4.64 18.57 11.17
C THR A 407 3.41 17.89 10.56
N GLN A 408 2.94 18.40 9.41
CA GLN A 408 1.74 17.87 8.75
C GLN A 408 1.93 16.43 8.25
N GLU A 409 3.10 16.12 7.70
CA GLU A 409 3.48 14.76 7.30
C GLU A 409 3.55 13.81 8.51
N ALA A 410 4.15 14.25 9.62
CA ALA A 410 4.25 13.46 10.85
C ALA A 410 2.87 13.13 11.44
N VAL A 411 1.96 14.12 11.48
CA VAL A 411 0.57 13.92 11.90
C VAL A 411 -0.15 12.94 10.97
N GLY A 412 0.03 13.07 9.66
CA GLY A 412 -0.53 12.16 8.66
C GLY A 412 -0.08 10.72 8.85
N MET A 413 1.22 10.50 9.08
CA MET A 413 1.78 9.20 9.43
C MET A 413 1.14 8.64 10.70
N GLY A 414 1.06 9.45 11.76
CA GLY A 414 0.44 9.05 13.02
C GLY A 414 -1.02 8.63 12.84
N LEU A 415 -1.79 9.36 12.03
CA LEU A 415 -3.19 9.00 11.71
C LEU A 415 -3.28 7.68 10.96
N PHE A 416 -2.46 7.49 9.92
CA PHE A 416 -2.53 6.32 9.03
C PHE A 416 -2.28 4.99 9.77
N PHE A 417 -1.32 4.97 10.70
CA PHE A 417 -0.90 3.77 11.41
C PHE A 417 -1.63 3.56 12.75
N SER A 418 -2.65 4.36 13.09
CA SER A 418 -3.32 4.29 14.40
C SER A 418 -4.64 3.49 14.36
N PRO A 419 -4.65 2.20 14.78
CA PRO A 419 -5.79 1.29 14.67
C PRO A 419 -6.99 1.62 15.58
N GLY A 420 -6.97 2.76 16.28
CA GLY A 420 -8.06 3.25 17.12
C GLY A 420 -8.80 4.47 16.58
N PHE A 421 -8.33 5.04 15.45
CA PHE A 421 -8.85 6.31 14.92
C PHE A 421 -9.05 6.29 13.42
N THR A 422 -8.11 5.68 12.70
CA THR A 422 -8.29 5.32 11.29
C THR A 422 -8.08 3.83 11.12
N ASN A 423 -8.54 3.28 9.99
CA ASN A 423 -8.38 1.87 9.67
C ASN A 423 -7.49 1.66 8.43
N CYS A 424 -6.74 2.68 7.99
CA CYS A 424 -5.95 2.62 6.76
C CYS A 424 -4.95 1.46 6.77
N ALA A 425 -4.16 1.34 7.83
CA ALA A 425 -3.15 0.29 8.00
C ALA A 425 -3.72 -1.14 8.12
N SER A 426 -5.03 -1.31 8.38
CA SER A 426 -5.64 -2.65 8.41
C SER A 426 -5.60 -3.35 7.04
N CYS A 427 -5.63 -2.56 5.96
CA CYS A 427 -5.54 -3.03 4.58
C CYS A 427 -4.23 -2.61 3.90
N HIS A 428 -3.76 -1.40 4.18
CA HIS A 428 -2.59 -0.79 3.51
C HIS A 428 -1.30 -0.96 4.31
N GLN A 429 -1.08 -2.15 4.86
CA GLN A 429 0.17 -2.53 5.51
C GLN A 429 0.42 -4.03 5.28
N ALA A 430 1.61 -4.38 4.81
CA ALA A 430 1.98 -5.78 4.56
C ALA A 430 2.21 -6.54 5.88
N THR A 431 2.87 -5.90 6.85
CA THR A 431 3.15 -6.49 8.17
C THR A 431 2.77 -5.48 9.26
N PRO A 432 2.10 -5.87 10.37
CA PRO A 432 1.68 -4.94 11.44
C PRO A 432 2.83 -4.39 12.31
N THR A 433 3.92 -3.96 11.69
CA THR A 433 5.14 -3.46 12.35
C THR A 433 5.38 -2.01 11.91
N GLY A 434 4.92 -1.06 12.73
CA GLY A 434 5.23 0.38 12.66
C GLY A 434 5.69 0.93 11.30
N TYR A 435 6.80 1.67 11.31
CA TYR A 435 7.45 2.14 10.10
C TYR A 435 8.50 1.10 9.66
N ALA A 436 8.38 0.61 8.42
CA ALA A 436 9.22 -0.48 7.93
C ALA A 436 9.90 -0.11 6.60
N PRO A 437 11.21 -0.39 6.46
CA PRO A 437 11.88 -0.27 5.16
C PRO A 437 11.19 -1.17 4.14
N GLY A 438 10.97 -0.66 2.93
CA GLY A 438 10.41 -1.46 1.85
C GLY A 438 8.90 -1.75 1.94
N GLU A 439 8.18 -1.14 2.89
CA GLU A 439 6.73 -1.35 3.06
C GLU A 439 5.97 -1.05 1.75
N PRO A 440 5.24 -2.00 1.15
CA PRO A 440 4.50 -1.78 -0.09
C PRO A 440 3.16 -1.06 0.12
N PHE A 441 2.71 -0.86 1.37
CA PHE A 441 1.43 -0.23 1.71
C PHE A 441 0.22 -0.98 1.15
N THR A 442 0.28 -2.31 1.20
CA THR A 442 -0.80 -3.23 0.83
C THR A 442 -0.57 -4.58 1.49
N ASN A 443 -1.64 -5.19 1.97
CA ASN A 443 -1.63 -6.58 2.43
C ASN A 443 -1.82 -7.60 1.27
N HIS A 444 -2.09 -7.11 0.05
CA HIS A 444 -2.41 -7.89 -1.16
C HIS A 444 -3.68 -8.77 -1.05
N ARG A 445 -4.58 -8.44 -0.12
CA ARG A 445 -5.90 -9.10 0.04
C ARG A 445 -6.95 -8.38 -0.79
N TYR A 446 -8.21 -8.80 -0.62
CA TYR A 446 -9.34 -8.35 -1.43
C TYR A 446 -10.46 -7.77 -0.57
N GLU A 447 -10.79 -6.51 -0.81
CA GLU A 447 -11.83 -5.80 -0.08
C GLU A 447 -12.88 -5.22 -1.03
N ASN A 448 -14.13 -5.23 -0.58
CA ASN A 448 -15.18 -4.42 -1.19
C ASN A 448 -15.37 -3.19 -0.31
N ILE A 449 -14.86 -2.06 -0.79
CA ILE A 449 -14.93 -0.77 -0.08
C ILE A 449 -16.16 0.06 -0.47
N GLY A 450 -17.08 -0.50 -1.27
CA GLY A 450 -18.25 0.23 -1.75
C GLY A 450 -17.94 1.28 -2.83
N THR A 451 -16.85 1.12 -3.60
CA THR A 451 -16.50 2.05 -4.68
C THR A 451 -17.71 2.32 -5.58
N PRO A 452 -18.08 3.59 -5.81
CA PRO A 452 -19.18 3.97 -6.67
C PRO A 452 -19.00 3.48 -8.11
N VAL A 453 -20.11 3.19 -8.79
CA VAL A 453 -20.08 2.88 -10.22
C VAL A 453 -19.68 4.11 -11.02
N ASN A 454 -18.59 4.00 -11.79
CA ASN A 454 -18.21 5.01 -12.77
C ASN A 454 -19.09 4.86 -14.03
N ARG A 455 -20.24 5.54 -14.02
CA ARG A 455 -21.20 5.51 -15.15
C ARG A 455 -20.64 6.13 -16.42
N ALA A 456 -19.76 7.13 -16.30
CA ALA A 456 -19.11 7.73 -17.46
C ALA A 456 -18.20 6.71 -18.15
N LEU A 457 -17.47 5.89 -17.39
CA LEU A 457 -16.68 4.80 -17.96
C LEU A 457 -17.57 3.78 -18.65
N LEU A 458 -18.59 3.26 -17.97
CA LEU A 458 -19.48 2.25 -18.53
C LEU A 458 -20.18 2.71 -19.82
N ALA A 459 -20.57 3.98 -19.91
CA ALA A 459 -21.18 4.56 -21.10
C ALA A 459 -20.25 4.56 -22.32
N ASN A 460 -18.93 4.49 -22.11
CA ASN A 460 -17.92 4.38 -23.16
C ASN A 460 -17.44 2.93 -23.38
N THR A 461 -18.16 1.94 -22.86
CA THR A 461 -17.88 0.50 -23.06
C THR A 461 -19.10 -0.19 -23.66
N ASP A 462 -18.88 -1.36 -24.28
CA ASP A 462 -19.97 -2.18 -24.84
C ASP A 462 -20.71 -3.03 -23.77
N LEU A 463 -20.44 -2.82 -22.48
CA LEU A 463 -20.96 -3.64 -21.39
C LEU A 463 -22.39 -3.24 -20.96
N GLY A 464 -22.78 -1.99 -21.24
CA GLY A 464 -24.10 -1.43 -20.89
C GLY A 464 -24.30 -1.09 -19.41
N GLU A 465 -25.37 -0.36 -19.10
CA GLU A 465 -25.62 0.18 -17.74
C GLU A 465 -25.95 -0.89 -16.67
N GLN A 466 -26.33 -2.10 -17.11
CA GLN A 466 -26.64 -3.21 -16.21
C GLN A 466 -25.42 -4.05 -15.85
N PHE A 467 -24.26 -3.78 -16.44
CA PHE A 467 -23.03 -4.47 -16.09
C PHE A 467 -22.69 -4.24 -14.60
N ARG A 468 -22.25 -5.31 -13.95
CA ARG A 468 -21.78 -5.31 -12.57
C ARG A 468 -20.45 -6.03 -12.55
N ASP A 469 -19.39 -5.29 -12.26
CA ASP A 469 -18.06 -5.88 -12.10
C ASP A 469 -17.99 -6.60 -10.75
N ALA A 470 -17.99 -7.93 -10.80
CA ALA A 470 -17.88 -8.79 -9.62
C ALA A 470 -16.46 -8.80 -9.02
N GLY A 471 -15.46 -8.17 -9.66
CA GLY A 471 -14.10 -8.15 -9.16
C GLY A 471 -13.55 -9.56 -8.98
N LEU A 472 -13.12 -9.89 -7.77
CA LEU A 472 -12.63 -11.21 -7.38
C LEU A 472 -13.60 -12.34 -7.73
N GLY A 473 -14.92 -12.10 -7.75
CA GLY A 473 -15.91 -13.09 -8.16
C GLY A 473 -15.77 -13.60 -9.61
N HIS A 474 -15.04 -12.88 -10.48
CA HIS A 474 -14.69 -13.34 -11.82
C HIS A 474 -13.45 -14.23 -11.88
N ASN A 475 -12.77 -14.45 -10.75
CA ASN A 475 -11.57 -15.27 -10.70
C ASN A 475 -11.93 -16.77 -10.86
N PRO A 476 -11.45 -17.45 -11.91
CA PRO A 476 -11.81 -18.84 -12.18
C PRO A 476 -11.32 -19.82 -11.09
N ALA A 477 -10.38 -19.43 -10.23
CA ALA A 477 -9.95 -20.24 -9.10
C ALA A 477 -11.00 -20.31 -7.97
N LEU A 478 -12.07 -19.51 -8.01
CA LEU A 478 -13.05 -19.38 -6.92
C LEU A 478 -14.41 -19.97 -7.21
N THR A 479 -14.69 -20.31 -8.47
CA THR A 479 -16.03 -20.71 -8.96
C THR A 479 -16.65 -21.94 -8.29
N GLU A 480 -15.88 -22.68 -7.49
CA GLU A 480 -16.36 -23.85 -6.71
C GLU A 480 -16.08 -23.74 -5.20
N ALA A 481 -15.30 -22.75 -4.76
CA ALA A 481 -14.76 -22.70 -3.40
C ALA A 481 -15.45 -21.65 -2.51
N PHE A 482 -16.20 -20.71 -3.08
CA PHE A 482 -16.79 -19.58 -2.37
C PHE A 482 -18.18 -19.24 -2.91
N GLU A 483 -19.08 -18.79 -2.03
CA GLU A 483 -20.37 -18.26 -2.46
C GLU A 483 -20.17 -16.90 -3.12
N PRO A 484 -20.99 -16.50 -4.10
CA PRO A 484 -20.87 -15.18 -4.74
C PRO A 484 -20.89 -14.01 -3.76
N ALA A 485 -21.64 -14.13 -2.65
CA ALA A 485 -21.68 -13.11 -1.60
C ALA A 485 -20.34 -12.92 -0.87
N ASP A 486 -19.48 -13.94 -0.86
CA ASP A 486 -18.17 -13.86 -0.21
C ASP A 486 -17.14 -13.10 -1.04
N VAL A 487 -17.26 -13.12 -2.37
CA VAL A 487 -16.20 -12.68 -3.30
C VAL A 487 -16.60 -11.54 -4.23
N ASN A 488 -17.89 -11.34 -4.51
CA ASN A 488 -18.35 -10.33 -5.45
C ASN A 488 -18.11 -8.90 -4.93
N GLY A 489 -17.62 -8.03 -5.83
CA GLY A 489 -17.31 -6.63 -5.56
C GLY A 489 -16.01 -6.40 -4.81
N ARG A 490 -15.25 -7.46 -4.50
CA ARG A 490 -13.94 -7.34 -3.85
C ARG A 490 -12.85 -7.14 -4.89
N PHE A 491 -11.93 -6.21 -4.61
CA PHE A 491 -10.77 -5.95 -5.45
C PHE A 491 -9.49 -5.98 -4.64
N LYS A 492 -8.39 -6.35 -5.28
CA LYS A 492 -7.08 -6.41 -4.65
C LYS A 492 -6.72 -5.02 -4.10
N VAL A 493 -6.33 -4.96 -2.83
CA VAL A 493 -5.83 -3.74 -2.20
C VAL A 493 -4.57 -3.28 -2.94
N PRO A 494 -4.57 -2.10 -3.60
CA PRO A 494 -3.41 -1.64 -4.35
C PRO A 494 -2.33 -1.12 -3.39
N SER A 495 -1.06 -1.15 -3.83
CA SER A 495 -0.01 -0.39 -3.16
C SER A 495 -0.36 1.10 -3.17
N LEU A 496 -0.05 1.81 -2.09
CA LEU A 496 -0.18 3.27 -2.03
C LEU A 496 1.10 4.01 -2.45
N ARG A 497 2.16 3.30 -2.85
CA ARG A 497 3.36 3.95 -3.39
C ARG A 497 3.02 4.65 -4.70
N ASN A 498 3.52 5.88 -4.86
CA ASN A 498 3.19 6.79 -5.96
C ASN A 498 1.70 7.17 -6.10
N VAL A 499 0.86 6.92 -5.10
CA VAL A 499 -0.59 7.19 -5.19
C VAL A 499 -0.88 8.65 -5.54
N ALA A 500 -0.10 9.60 -5.02
CA ALA A 500 -0.33 11.03 -5.27
C ALA A 500 -0.12 11.47 -6.74
N VAL A 501 0.45 10.61 -7.59
CA VAL A 501 0.77 10.93 -9.00
C VAL A 501 0.20 9.90 -9.98
N SER A 502 -0.62 8.96 -9.51
CA SER A 502 -1.14 7.83 -10.28
C SER A 502 -2.68 7.83 -10.43
N GLY A 503 -3.31 9.00 -10.26
CA GLY A 503 -4.74 9.16 -10.52
C GLY A 503 -5.08 8.90 -12.00
N PRO A 504 -6.35 8.62 -12.33
CA PRO A 504 -7.49 8.58 -11.42
C PRO A 504 -7.52 7.36 -10.51
N TYR A 505 -8.37 7.39 -9.49
CA TYR A 505 -8.32 6.44 -8.38
C TYR A 505 -9.38 5.35 -8.45
N MET A 506 -9.14 4.27 -7.72
CA MET A 506 -9.94 3.04 -7.68
C MET A 506 -9.84 2.16 -8.92
N HIS A 507 -10.40 0.95 -8.84
CA HIS A 507 -10.34 -0.05 -9.91
C HIS A 507 -11.01 0.41 -11.21
N ASN A 508 -11.94 1.37 -11.15
CA ASN A 508 -12.71 1.90 -12.27
C ASN A 508 -12.46 3.39 -12.52
N GLY A 509 -11.43 3.98 -11.90
CA GLY A 509 -11.12 5.40 -12.06
C GLY A 509 -12.23 6.34 -11.56
N ALA A 510 -13.04 5.96 -10.56
CA ALA A 510 -14.20 6.74 -10.15
C ALA A 510 -13.89 8.15 -9.61
N PHE A 511 -12.66 8.42 -9.18
CA PHE A 511 -12.28 9.70 -8.55
C PHE A 511 -11.08 10.33 -9.23
N ALA A 512 -11.14 11.64 -9.47
CA ALA A 512 -10.07 12.43 -10.05
C ALA A 512 -8.99 12.79 -9.03
N ASP A 513 -9.42 13.12 -7.82
CA ASP A 513 -8.58 13.75 -6.81
C ASP A 513 -8.37 12.85 -5.60
N LEU A 514 -7.15 12.89 -5.06
CA LEU A 514 -6.81 12.12 -3.86
C LEU A 514 -7.61 12.60 -2.64
N ASP A 515 -7.96 13.89 -2.59
CA ASP A 515 -8.83 14.45 -1.55
C ASP A 515 -10.23 13.80 -1.58
N THR A 516 -10.78 13.56 -2.78
CA THR A 516 -12.05 12.83 -2.96
C THR A 516 -11.95 11.41 -2.43
N VAL A 517 -10.82 10.72 -2.63
CA VAL A 517 -10.57 9.40 -2.04
C VAL A 517 -10.60 9.47 -0.52
N MET A 518 -9.93 10.45 0.09
CA MET A 518 -9.92 10.61 1.54
C MET A 518 -11.33 10.91 2.09
N ARG A 519 -12.09 11.79 1.43
CA ARG A 519 -13.49 12.07 1.78
C ARG A 519 -14.40 10.86 1.57
N PHE A 520 -14.12 10.03 0.56
CA PHE A 520 -14.81 8.76 0.36
C PHE A 520 -14.52 7.76 1.50
N TYR A 521 -13.37 7.75 2.15
CA TYR A 521 -13.24 6.94 3.37
C TYR A 521 -13.91 7.60 4.57
N ASN A 522 -13.87 8.93 4.65
CA ASN A 522 -14.43 9.67 5.77
C ASN A 522 -15.96 9.58 5.87
N HIS A 523 -16.68 9.48 4.73
CA HIS A 523 -18.15 9.49 4.74
C HIS A 523 -18.79 8.33 5.50
N TYR A 524 -18.09 7.19 5.66
CA TYR A 524 -18.55 6.06 6.48
C TYR A 524 -18.61 6.39 7.98
N ASN A 525 -17.87 7.42 8.41
CA ASN A 525 -17.74 7.82 9.81
C ASN A 525 -18.48 9.15 10.10
N GLU A 526 -18.94 9.86 9.06
CA GLU A 526 -19.67 11.13 9.17
C GLU A 526 -21.19 10.93 9.20
N SER A 527 -21.86 11.52 10.19
CA SER A 527 -23.33 11.50 10.32
C SER A 527 -24.03 12.74 9.75
N GLY A 528 -23.27 13.76 9.31
CA GLY A 528 -23.78 15.01 8.74
C GLY A 528 -24.02 14.95 7.23
N SER A 529 -24.89 15.82 6.71
CA SER A 529 -25.26 15.86 5.28
C SER A 529 -24.11 16.22 4.35
N SER A 530 -23.11 16.98 4.81
CA SER A 530 -21.93 17.36 4.02
C SER A 530 -21.05 16.17 3.66
N GLY A 531 -20.93 15.20 4.56
CA GLY A 531 -20.12 13.99 4.34
C GLY A 531 -20.69 13.04 3.30
N GLN A 532 -21.99 13.16 3.03
CA GLN A 532 -22.71 12.27 2.13
C GLN A 532 -22.64 12.70 0.66
N ILE A 533 -21.94 13.81 0.36
CA ILE A 533 -21.81 14.37 -0.98
C ILE A 533 -20.40 14.13 -1.53
N ASN A 534 -20.33 13.64 -2.77
CA ASN A 534 -19.08 13.58 -3.52
C ASN A 534 -18.69 15.01 -3.97
N PRO A 535 -17.53 15.54 -3.55
CA PRO A 535 -17.11 16.91 -3.89
C PRO A 535 -16.89 17.13 -5.38
N GLU A 536 -16.55 16.09 -6.16
CA GLU A 536 -16.31 16.20 -7.60
C GLU A 536 -17.61 16.36 -8.40
N THR A 537 -18.71 15.81 -7.91
CA THR A 537 -20.00 15.80 -8.62
C THR A 537 -21.04 16.73 -8.00
N GLY A 538 -20.87 17.11 -6.73
CA GLY A 538 -21.88 17.81 -5.95
C GLY A 538 -23.15 16.99 -5.69
N GLN A 539 -23.10 15.68 -5.90
CA GLN A 539 -24.22 14.75 -5.70
C GLN A 539 -23.91 13.75 -4.58
N PRO A 540 -24.94 13.08 -4.01
CA PRO A 540 -24.71 11.99 -3.09
C PRO A 540 -23.78 10.91 -3.66
N TRP A 541 -22.97 10.27 -2.81
CA TRP A 541 -22.13 9.14 -3.22
C TRP A 541 -23.00 8.07 -3.90
N ALA A 542 -22.67 7.72 -5.14
CA ALA A 542 -23.41 6.70 -5.85
C ALA A 542 -23.12 5.31 -5.26
N ALA A 543 -24.11 4.42 -5.32
CA ALA A 543 -23.95 3.05 -4.85
C ALA A 543 -22.89 2.27 -5.66
N SER A 544 -22.30 1.27 -5.02
CA SER A 544 -21.42 0.29 -5.67
C SER A 544 -22.19 -0.73 -6.50
N ASN A 545 -21.46 -1.49 -7.35
CA ASN A 545 -22.01 -2.64 -8.06
C ASN A 545 -22.54 -3.73 -7.11
N HIS A 546 -21.92 -3.88 -5.94
CA HIS A 546 -22.22 -4.90 -4.95
C HIS A 546 -22.33 -4.27 -3.54
N PRO A 547 -23.43 -3.59 -3.23
CA PRO A 547 -23.60 -2.88 -1.95
C PRO A 547 -23.69 -3.83 -0.74
N ASP A 548 -24.23 -5.04 -0.93
CA ASP A 548 -24.43 -6.00 0.17
C ASP A 548 -23.11 -6.61 0.68
N GLY A 549 -22.06 -6.60 -0.16
CA GLY A 549 -20.74 -7.15 0.16
C GLY A 549 -19.75 -6.15 0.74
N VAL A 550 -20.17 -4.90 0.98
CA VAL A 550 -19.28 -3.83 1.47
C VAL A 550 -18.78 -4.15 2.87
N ALA A 551 -17.47 -4.00 3.08
CA ALA A 551 -16.79 -4.28 4.36
C ALA A 551 -17.04 -3.18 5.40
N THR A 552 -18.31 -2.87 5.69
CA THR A 552 -18.74 -1.77 6.57
C THR A 552 -18.06 -1.83 7.92
N ASP A 553 -17.92 -3.02 8.52
CA ASP A 553 -17.25 -3.20 9.82
C ASP A 553 -15.78 -2.71 9.84
N LYS A 554 -15.08 -2.81 8.69
CA LYS A 554 -13.71 -2.28 8.54
C LYS A 554 -13.71 -0.78 8.22
N LEU A 555 -14.76 -0.24 7.60
CA LEU A 555 -14.84 1.13 7.10
C LEU A 555 -15.42 2.13 8.12
N SER A 556 -16.35 1.70 8.97
CA SER A 556 -17.05 2.55 9.96
C SER A 556 -16.46 2.46 11.38
N GLY A 557 -15.30 1.81 11.53
CA GLY A 557 -14.63 1.66 12.83
C GLY A 557 -13.79 2.86 13.27
N GLY A 558 -13.73 3.93 12.46
CA GLY A 558 -12.95 5.13 12.75
C GLY A 558 -13.78 6.27 13.34
N PHE A 559 -13.15 7.43 13.53
CA PHE A 559 -13.85 8.68 13.84
C PHE A 559 -13.93 9.57 12.60
N PRO A 560 -14.99 10.38 12.45
CA PRO A 560 -15.03 11.39 11.39
C PRO A 560 -13.86 12.36 11.55
N LEU A 561 -13.08 12.50 10.47
CA LEU A 561 -11.87 13.31 10.41
C LEU A 561 -12.20 14.73 9.94
N SER A 562 -11.52 15.72 10.52
CA SER A 562 -11.57 17.12 10.07
C SER A 562 -10.78 17.35 8.78
N ASP A 563 -11.05 18.45 8.06
CA ASP A 563 -10.29 18.83 6.86
C ASP A 563 -8.77 18.93 7.14
N ARG A 564 -8.37 19.40 8.33
CA ARG A 564 -6.95 19.47 8.73
C ARG A 564 -6.32 18.08 8.82
N GLN A 565 -7.06 17.09 9.34
CA GLN A 565 -6.61 15.69 9.44
C GLN A 565 -6.58 15.00 8.07
N LEU A 566 -7.59 15.24 7.22
CA LEU A 566 -7.59 14.76 5.83
C LEU A 566 -6.40 15.32 5.03
N ALA A 567 -6.09 16.61 5.21
CA ALA A 567 -4.92 17.24 4.61
C ALA A 567 -3.60 16.65 5.16
N ALA A 568 -3.55 16.28 6.44
CA ALA A 568 -2.37 15.62 7.03
C ALA A 568 -2.17 14.20 6.45
N LEU A 569 -3.23 13.39 6.36
CA LEU A 569 -3.19 12.08 5.69
C LEU A 569 -2.73 12.21 4.24
N THR A 570 -3.26 13.19 3.51
CA THR A 570 -2.86 13.47 2.12
C THR A 570 -1.39 13.86 2.04
N ALA A 571 -0.87 14.68 2.97
CA ALA A 571 0.55 15.02 3.02
C ALA A 571 1.43 13.78 3.25
N PHE A 572 1.00 12.85 4.10
CA PHE A 572 1.69 11.58 4.27
C PHE A 572 1.66 10.74 2.98
N LEU A 573 0.53 10.61 2.30
CA LEU A 573 0.45 9.86 1.03
C LEU A 573 1.36 10.45 -0.06
N ARG A 574 1.58 11.77 -0.06
CA ARG A 574 2.55 12.41 -0.95
C ARG A 574 4.00 12.00 -0.64
N MET A 575 4.32 11.67 0.62
CA MET A 575 5.64 11.16 0.98
C MET A 575 5.95 9.79 0.35
N LEU A 576 4.93 9.05 -0.08
CA LEU A 576 5.08 7.73 -0.71
C LEU A 576 5.44 7.81 -2.20
N THR A 577 5.71 9.01 -2.71
CA THR A 577 6.10 9.27 -4.10
C THR A 577 7.59 9.07 -4.27
N ASP A 578 7.99 8.20 -5.20
CA ASP A 578 9.39 7.95 -5.55
C ASP A 578 10.08 9.26 -5.96
N GLN A 579 11.37 9.37 -5.67
CA GLN A 579 12.10 10.65 -5.80
C GLN A 579 11.97 11.25 -7.20
N ARG A 580 12.00 10.41 -8.24
CA ARG A 580 11.90 10.83 -9.64
C ARG A 580 10.54 11.43 -10.01
N TYR A 581 9.48 11.21 -9.23
CA TYR A 581 8.13 11.74 -9.48
C TYR A 581 7.74 12.88 -8.55
N GLU A 582 8.59 13.29 -7.60
CA GLU A 582 8.27 14.38 -6.66
C GLU A 582 7.91 15.70 -7.37
N HIS A 583 8.46 15.93 -8.56
CA HIS A 583 8.16 17.11 -9.39
C HIS A 583 6.73 17.14 -9.96
N LEU A 584 5.98 16.03 -9.87
CA LEU A 584 4.58 15.91 -10.30
C LEU A 584 3.60 16.15 -9.16
N LEU A 585 4.08 16.28 -7.93
CA LEU A 585 3.25 16.58 -6.78
C LEU A 585 2.62 17.98 -6.93
N PRO A 586 1.34 18.15 -6.54
CA PRO A 586 0.62 19.41 -6.66
C PRO A 586 1.04 20.48 -5.64
#